data_AF-A0A927RTQ4-F1
#
_entry.id   AF-A0A927RTQ4-F1
#
_cell.length_a   1.000
_cell.length_b   1.000
_cell.length_c   1.000
_cell.angle_alpha   90.00
_cell.angle_beta   90.00
_cell.angle_gamma   90.00
#
_symmetry.space_group_name_H-M   'P 1'
#
loop_
_entity.id
_entity.type
_entity.pdbx_description
1 polymer ?
#
loop_
_entity_poly.entity_id
_entity_poly.type
_entity_poly.pdbx_seq_one_letter_code
_entity_poly.pdbx_strand_id
1 'polypeptide(L)'
;MCREPLVSLFLRITKKRKKHMELSSIEIGKRIKMIRLKKRLSQIAFAAELHVSREQISRWENGSKIPALDILCQLSEIGKVSMDHLITSQEKDGMEKKMISVLLGDLLELDRKIDRVIELVTETGIM
;
A
#
# COMPACT_ATOMS: atom_id res chain seq x y z
N MET A 1 -38.79 -30.16 -5.13
CA MET A 1 -38.38 -28.74 -5.16
C MET A 1 -38.04 -28.30 -3.74
N CYS A 2 -36.82 -28.53 -3.27
CA CYS A 2 -36.43 -28.17 -1.91
C CYS A 2 -36.06 -26.68 -1.88
N ARG A 3 -36.91 -25.85 -1.25
CA ARG A 3 -36.58 -24.46 -0.94
C ARG A 3 -35.45 -24.49 0.09
N GLU A 4 -34.30 -23.92 -0.23
CA GLU A 4 -33.26 -23.77 0.78
C GLU A 4 -33.76 -22.89 1.93
N PRO A 5 -33.56 -23.29 3.20
CA PRO A 5 -34.03 -22.53 4.34
C PRO A 5 -33.31 -21.18 4.43
N LEU A 6 -34.04 -20.14 4.86
CA LEU A 6 -33.50 -18.79 5.04
C LEU A 6 -32.27 -18.75 5.94
N VAL A 7 -32.09 -19.74 6.83
CA VAL A 7 -30.87 -19.92 7.65
C VAL A 7 -29.65 -20.23 6.77
N SER A 8 -29.79 -21.05 5.72
CA SER A 8 -28.73 -21.32 4.75
C SER A 8 -28.37 -20.05 3.99
N LEU A 9 -29.37 -19.30 3.50
CA LEU A 9 -29.15 -18.02 2.82
C LEU A 9 -28.55 -16.97 3.75
N PHE A 10 -28.99 -16.90 5.01
CA PHE A 10 -28.46 -16.02 6.06
C PHE A 10 -27.02 -16.39 6.41
N LEU A 11 -26.71 -17.68 6.53
CA LEU A 11 -25.33 -18.17 6.66
C LEU A 11 -24.52 -17.87 5.39
N ARG A 12 -25.11 -17.90 4.20
CA ARG A 12 -24.43 -17.57 2.92
C ARG A 12 -24.15 -16.07 2.80
N ILE A 13 -25.08 -15.23 3.26
CA ILE A 13 -24.96 -13.75 3.31
C ILE A 13 -23.95 -13.34 4.38
N THR A 14 -23.98 -13.95 5.57
CA THR A 14 -23.03 -13.67 6.66
C THR A 14 -21.65 -14.28 6.40
N LYS A 15 -21.55 -15.49 5.83
CA LYS A 15 -20.27 -16.09 5.38
C LYS A 15 -19.66 -15.34 4.19
N LYS A 16 -20.45 -14.70 3.31
CA LYS A 16 -19.92 -13.83 2.24
C LYS A 16 -19.21 -12.59 2.80
N ARG A 17 -19.56 -12.12 4.01
CA ARG A 17 -18.86 -11.03 4.72
C ARG A 17 -17.63 -11.47 5.51
N LYS A 18 -17.40 -12.79 5.67
CA LYS A 18 -16.15 -13.35 6.25
C LYS A 18 -15.09 -13.70 5.19
N LYS A 19 -15.04 -12.94 4.10
CA LYS A 19 -13.91 -12.94 3.16
C LYS A 19 -13.14 -11.62 3.30
N HIS A 20 -12.69 -11.37 4.51
CA HIS A 20 -11.73 -10.35 4.93
C HIS A 20 -11.10 -10.95 6.19
N MET A 21 -9.79 -10.93 6.46
CA MET A 21 -8.71 -10.14 5.91
C MET A 21 -7.44 -10.73 6.54
N GLU A 22 -6.97 -11.87 6.04
CA GLU A 22 -5.69 -12.41 6.49
C GLU A 22 -4.70 -12.16 5.38
N LEU A 23 -3.84 -11.15 5.58
CA LEU A 23 -2.56 -11.20 4.91
C LEU A 23 -1.88 -12.49 5.36
N SER A 24 -1.38 -13.25 4.39
CA SER A 24 -0.37 -14.26 4.71
C SER A 24 0.76 -13.55 5.44
N SER A 25 1.28 -14.15 6.52
CA SER A 25 2.43 -13.64 7.28
C SER A 25 3.61 -13.25 6.37
N ILE A 26 3.71 -13.88 5.21
CA ILE A 26 4.65 -13.58 4.13
C ILE A 26 4.51 -12.13 3.62
N GLU A 27 3.29 -11.63 3.41
CA GLU A 27 3.06 -10.30 2.85
C GLU A 27 3.37 -9.20 3.88
N ILE A 28 3.04 -9.43 5.15
CA ILE A 28 3.48 -8.58 6.26
C ILE A 28 5.02 -8.55 6.29
N GLY A 29 5.66 -9.71 6.18
CA GLY A 29 7.12 -9.82 6.12
C GLY A 29 7.77 -9.03 4.99
N LYS A 30 7.19 -9.07 3.78
CA LYS A 30 7.66 -8.25 2.66
C LYS A 30 7.56 -6.76 2.95
N ARG A 31 6.48 -6.31 3.58
CA ARG A 31 6.29 -4.88 3.92
C ARG A 31 7.30 -4.42 4.98
N ILE A 32 7.55 -5.24 5.99
CA ILE A 32 8.60 -4.99 6.99
C ILE A 32 9.96 -4.85 6.30
N LYS A 33 10.29 -5.79 5.40
CA LYS A 33 11.52 -5.73 4.61
C LYS A 33 11.60 -4.47 3.76
N MET A 34 10.49 -4.06 3.17
CA MET A 34 10.40 -2.85 2.35
C MET A 34 10.62 -1.57 3.17
N ILE A 35 10.07 -1.48 4.39
CA ILE A 35 10.34 -0.39 5.34
C ILE A 35 11.84 -0.32 5.65
N ARG A 36 12.45 -1.46 5.99
CA ARG A 36 13.90 -1.54 6.26
C ARG A 36 14.75 -1.09 5.07
N LEU A 37 14.44 -1.58 3.87
CA LEU A 37 15.19 -1.25 2.67
C LEU A 37 15.05 0.22 2.25
N LYS A 38 13.86 0.84 2.46
CA LYS A 38 13.68 2.29 2.25
C LYS A 38 14.59 3.12 3.14
N LYS A 39 14.92 2.63 4.34
CA LYS A 39 15.90 3.26 5.24
C LYS A 39 17.36 2.87 4.97
N ARG A 40 17.61 2.00 3.98
CA ARG A 40 18.94 1.48 3.63
C ARG A 40 19.65 0.78 4.80
N LEU A 41 18.90 0.12 5.68
CA LEU A 41 19.44 -0.56 6.85
C LEU A 41 19.65 -2.06 6.61
N SER A 42 20.71 -2.62 7.21
CA SER A 42 20.89 -4.07 7.34
C SER A 42 19.88 -4.63 8.36
N GLN A 43 19.65 -5.96 8.34
CA GLN A 43 18.77 -6.59 9.35
C GLN A 43 19.29 -6.34 10.78
N ILE A 44 20.60 -6.27 10.99
CA ILE A 44 21.22 -6.00 12.29
C ILE A 44 20.94 -4.55 12.72
N ALA A 45 21.16 -3.59 11.83
CA ALA A 45 20.94 -2.18 12.14
C ALA A 45 19.46 -1.87 12.40
N PHE A 46 18.55 -2.49 11.63
CA PHE A 46 17.12 -2.35 11.84
C PHE A 46 16.63 -3.03 13.12
N ALA A 47 17.23 -4.16 13.50
CA ALA A 47 16.96 -4.81 14.77
C ALA A 47 17.37 -3.91 15.95
N ALA A 48 18.51 -3.22 15.84
CA ALA A 48 18.97 -2.27 16.85
C ALA A 48 18.00 -1.08 17.00
N GLU A 49 17.46 -0.56 15.89
CA GLU A 49 16.47 0.53 15.91
C GLU A 49 15.15 0.12 16.60
N LEU A 50 14.72 -1.13 16.42
CA LEU A 50 13.51 -1.69 17.02
C LEU A 50 13.75 -2.34 18.39
N HIS A 51 14.97 -2.28 18.92
CA HIS A 51 15.37 -2.94 20.17
C HIS A 51 15.03 -4.44 20.23
N VAL A 52 15.22 -5.14 19.11
CA VAL A 52 14.97 -6.59 18.98
C VAL A 52 16.20 -7.33 18.45
N SER A 53 16.14 -8.67 18.40
CA SER A 53 17.21 -9.46 17.80
C SER A 53 17.13 -9.49 16.27
N ARG A 54 18.28 -9.63 15.61
CA ARG A 54 18.35 -9.83 14.15
C ARG A 54 17.57 -11.09 13.70
N GLU A 55 17.51 -12.11 14.55
CA GLU A 55 16.72 -13.32 14.26
C GLU A 55 15.23 -13.01 14.20
N GLN A 56 14.71 -12.16 15.10
CA GLN A 56 13.31 -11.71 15.07
C GLN A 56 13.01 -11.00 13.76
N ILE A 57 13.86 -10.04 13.33
CA ILE A 57 13.72 -9.39 12.02
C ILE A 57 13.69 -10.42 10.89
N SER A 58 14.62 -11.38 10.88
CA SER A 58 14.65 -12.40 9.82
C SER A 58 13.39 -13.26 9.78
N ARG A 59 12.84 -13.64 10.94
CA ARG A 59 11.63 -14.45 11.03
C ARG A 59 10.40 -13.68 10.58
N TRP A 60 10.35 -12.38 10.86
CA TRP A 60 9.29 -11.50 10.37
C TRP A 60 9.37 -11.30 8.87
N GLU A 61 10.54 -10.96 8.33
CA GLU A 61 10.72 -10.72 6.90
C GLU A 61 10.45 -11.95 6.03
N ASN A 62 10.70 -13.15 6.57
CA ASN A 62 10.41 -14.41 5.90
C ASN A 62 8.97 -14.91 6.15
N GLY A 63 8.15 -14.18 6.92
CA GLY A 63 6.78 -14.57 7.24
C GLY A 63 6.65 -15.79 8.16
N SER A 64 7.75 -16.21 8.80
CA SER A 64 7.75 -17.34 9.74
C SER A 64 7.09 -16.98 11.08
N LYS A 65 7.10 -15.70 11.45
CA LYS A 65 6.44 -15.19 12.65
C LYS A 65 5.91 -13.79 12.38
N ILE A 66 4.83 -13.39 13.04
CA ILE A 66 4.32 -12.02 13.01
C ILE A 66 4.87 -11.26 14.24
N PRO A 67 5.29 -9.98 14.10
CA PRO A 67 5.67 -9.17 15.24
C PRO A 67 4.50 -8.97 16.22
N ALA A 68 4.81 -8.65 17.47
CA ALA A 68 3.78 -8.24 18.42
C ALA A 68 3.21 -6.85 18.08
N LEU A 69 2.06 -6.51 18.65
CA LEU A 69 1.29 -5.31 18.30
C LEU A 69 2.09 -4.02 18.50
N ASP A 70 2.84 -3.94 19.60
CA ASP A 70 3.77 -2.86 19.92
C ASP A 70 4.81 -2.64 18.83
N ILE A 71 5.41 -3.72 18.31
CA ILE A 71 6.37 -3.63 17.21
C ILE A 71 5.68 -3.24 15.91
N LEU A 72 4.46 -3.73 15.65
CA LEU A 72 3.70 -3.32 14.47
C LEU A 72 3.35 -1.82 14.49
N CYS A 73 3.03 -1.26 15.66
CA CYS A 73 2.86 0.17 15.84
C CYS A 73 4.15 0.93 15.52
N GLN A 74 5.29 0.52 16.09
CA GLN A 74 6.59 1.15 15.78
C GLN A 74 6.93 1.08 14.28
N LEU A 75 6.68 -0.07 13.65
CA LEU A 75 6.89 -0.25 12.21
C LEU A 75 6.01 0.68 11.37
N SER A 76 4.76 0.93 11.80
CA SER A 76 3.85 1.85 11.11
C SER A 76 4.38 3.30 11.16
N GLU A 77 4.91 3.71 12.31
CA GLU A 77 5.51 5.03 12.52
C GLU A 77 6.80 5.19 11.71
N ILE A 78 7.72 4.22 11.81
CA ILE A 78 8.98 4.20 11.05
C ILE A 78 8.73 4.19 9.55
N GLY A 79 7.76 3.39 9.11
CA GLY A 79 7.36 3.25 7.71
C GLY A 79 6.54 4.42 7.18
N LYS A 80 6.03 5.31 8.05
CA LYS A 80 5.05 6.35 7.74
C LYS A 80 3.85 5.81 6.95
N VAL A 81 3.34 4.66 7.39
CA VAL A 81 2.17 3.98 6.80
C VAL A 81 1.15 3.71 7.89
N SER A 82 -0.13 3.63 7.53
CA SER A 82 -1.15 3.24 8.49
C SER A 82 -0.97 1.79 8.93
N MET A 83 -1.42 1.48 10.15
CA MET A 83 -1.45 0.11 10.66
C MET A 83 -2.27 -0.79 9.73
N ASP A 84 -3.39 -0.28 9.21
CA ASP A 84 -4.17 -0.96 8.17
C ASP A 84 -3.29 -1.27 6.96
N HIS A 85 -2.56 -0.31 6.40
CA HIS A 85 -1.67 -0.58 5.28
C HIS A 85 -0.56 -1.58 5.62
N LEU A 86 -0.15 -1.74 6.88
CA LEU A 86 0.83 -2.75 7.27
C LEU A 86 0.21 -4.17 7.29
N ILE A 87 -1.01 -4.32 7.79
CA ILE A 87 -1.66 -5.61 8.07
C ILE A 87 -2.79 -6.01 7.10
N THR A 88 -3.21 -5.12 6.20
CA THR A 88 -4.34 -5.30 5.28
C THR A 88 -3.88 -5.32 3.82
N SER A 89 -4.52 -6.14 2.98
CA SER A 89 -4.22 -6.31 1.53
C SER A 89 -4.64 -5.14 0.64
N GLN A 90 -5.02 -3.98 1.18
CA GLN A 90 -5.44 -2.84 0.37
C GLN A 90 -4.19 -2.12 -0.15
N GLU A 91 -3.62 -2.64 -1.23
CA GLU A 91 -2.64 -1.92 -2.05
C GLU A 91 -3.35 -0.76 -2.76
N LYS A 92 -3.57 0.36 -2.06
CA LYS A 92 -4.12 1.56 -2.70
C LYS A 92 -3.04 2.60 -3.05
N ASP A 93 -1.91 2.60 -2.34
CA ASP A 93 -1.05 3.80 -2.37
C ASP A 93 0.02 3.84 -3.48
N GLY A 94 0.39 2.71 -4.08
CA GLY A 94 1.55 2.65 -4.99
C GLY A 94 1.20 2.91 -6.46
N MET A 95 0.13 2.28 -6.94
CA MET A 95 -0.24 2.31 -8.36
C MET A 95 -0.98 3.60 -8.72
N GLU A 96 -1.80 4.12 -7.80
CA GLU A 96 -2.49 5.41 -7.95
C GLU A 96 -1.50 6.57 -8.10
N LYS A 97 -0.47 6.66 -7.24
CA LYS A 97 0.56 7.71 -7.34
C LYS A 97 1.34 7.63 -8.64
N LYS A 98 1.67 6.43 -9.11
CA LYS A 98 2.38 6.24 -10.38
C LYS A 98 1.50 6.66 -11.56
N MET A 99 0.23 6.27 -11.57
CA MET A 99 -0.73 6.65 -12.60
C MET A 99 -0.96 8.17 -12.61
N ILE A 100 -1.14 8.77 -11.44
CA ILE A 100 -1.27 10.23 -11.27
C ILE A 100 -0.03 10.95 -11.79
N SER A 101 1.18 10.43 -11.54
CA SER A 101 2.43 11.06 -12.02
C SER A 101 2.54 11.07 -13.55
N VAL A 102 2.07 10.00 -14.22
CA VAL A 102 2.03 9.93 -15.69
C VAL A 102 1.00 10.92 -16.22
N LEU A 103 -0.22 10.89 -15.68
CA LEU A 103 -1.30 11.79 -16.08
C LEU A 103 -0.96 13.28 -15.87
N LEU A 104 -0.28 13.62 -14.77
CA LEU A 104 0.22 14.98 -14.51
C LEU A 104 1.25 15.42 -15.55
N GLY A 105 2.13 14.51 -15.99
CA GLY A 105 3.11 14.78 -17.04
C GLY A 105 2.44 15.15 -18.37
N ASP A 106 1.45 14.34 -18.78
CA ASP A 106 0.68 14.59 -20.01
C ASP A 106 -0.10 15.91 -19.94
N LEU A 107 -0.67 16.24 -18.77
CA LEU A 107 -1.39 17.48 -18.56
C LEU A 107 -0.49 18.72 -18.68
N LEU A 108 0.74 18.65 -18.16
CA LEU A 108 1.74 19.72 -18.29
C LEU A 108 2.23 19.90 -19.74
N GLU A 109 2.26 18.83 -20.54
CA GLU A 109 2.56 18.93 -21.97
C GLU A 109 1.46 19.62 -22.76
N LEU A 110 0.20 19.37 -22.40
CA LEU A 110 -0.96 20.01 -23.01
C LEU A 110 -0.99 21.51 -22.70
N ASP A 111 -0.69 21.89 -21.45
CA ASP A 111 -0.62 23.30 -21.03
C ASP A 111 0.35 24.10 -21.91
N ARG A 112 1.57 23.58 -22.11
CA ARG A 112 2.57 24.18 -23.02
C ARG A 112 2.14 24.22 -24.49
N LYS A 113 1.28 23.31 -24.93
CA LYS A 113 0.72 23.33 -26.30
C LYS A 113 -0.35 24.40 -26.42
N ILE A 114 -1.17 24.57 -25.39
CA ILE A 114 -2.18 25.63 -25.31
C ILE A 114 -1.52 27.00 -25.35
N ASP A 115 -0.46 27.23 -24.57
CA ASP A 115 0.27 28.51 -24.57
C ASP A 115 0.74 28.91 -25.97
N ARG A 116 1.34 27.96 -26.72
CA ARG A 116 1.78 28.18 -28.10
C ARG A 116 0.63 28.49 -29.06
N VAL A 117 -0.51 27.83 -28.88
CA VAL A 117 -1.69 28.10 -29.72
C VAL A 117 -2.28 29.47 -29.40
N ILE A 118 -2.30 29.86 -28.12
CA ILE A 118 -2.74 31.20 -27.70
C ILE A 118 -1.85 32.27 -28.34
N GLU A 119 -0.52 32.13 -28.28
CA GLU A 119 0.41 33.06 -28.93
C GLU A 119 0.10 33.20 -30.43
N LEU A 120 -0.03 32.09 -31.16
CA LEU A 120 -0.34 32.10 -32.60
C LEU A 120 -1.69 32.76 -32.91
N VAL A 121 -2.71 32.52 -32.08
CA VAL A 121 -4.04 33.12 -32.26
C VAL A 121 -4.01 34.63 -31.95
N THR A 122 -3.22 35.04 -30.96
CA THR A 122 -3.04 36.47 -30.65
C THR A 122 -2.24 37.21 -31.72
N GLU A 123 -1.24 36.56 -32.32
CA GLU A 123 -0.43 37.14 -33.41
C GLU A 123 -1.21 37.25 -34.74
N THR A 124 -2.17 36.36 -34.97
CA THR A 124 -3.00 36.36 -36.19
C THR A 124 -4.19 37.32 -36.13
N GLY A 125 -4.39 38.03 -35.01
CA GLY A 125 -5.40 39.09 -34.88
C GLY A 125 -6.85 38.59 -34.86
N ILE A 126 -7.08 37.34 -34.43
CA ILE A 126 -8.43 36.73 -34.35
C ILE A 126 -9.16 37.07 -33.03
N MET A 127 -8.57 37.88 -32.15
CA MET A 127 -9.26 38.47 -30.99
C MET A 127 -9.15 39.99 -30.98
#